data_AF-A0A7C3G2W8-F1
#
_entry.id   AF-A0A7C3G2W8-F1
#
_cell.length_a   1.000
_cell.length_b   1.000
_cell.length_c   1.000
_cell.angle_alpha   90.00
_cell.angle_beta   90.00
_cell.angle_gamma   90.00
#
_symmetry.space_group_name_H-M   'P 1'
#
loop_
_entity.id
_entity.type
_entity.pdbx_description
1 polymer ?
#
loop_
_entity_poly.entity_id
_entity_poly.type
_entity_poly.pdbx_seq_one_letter_code
_entity_poly.pdbx_strand_id
1 'polypeptide(L)' 'MLNTLNGPLKIGLGFALAGITLTVIGIFRDPGTPITAWSLIVGSLISGATWGLISWAIATAAVTVENDVAAGESESD' A
#
# COMPACT_ATOMS: atom_id res chain seq x y z
N MET A 1 7.06 -19.36 -9.47
CA MET A 1 7.08 -19.11 -8.01
C MET A 1 6.50 -17.75 -7.62
N LEU A 2 5.75 -17.05 -8.49
CA LEU A 2 5.16 -15.71 -8.25
C LEU A 2 3.61 -15.68 -8.31
N ASN A 3 2.96 -16.82 -8.55
CA ASN A 3 1.52 -16.86 -8.83
C ASN A 3 0.62 -17.05 -7.59
N THR A 4 1.21 -17.06 -6.39
CA THR A 4 0.55 -17.19 -5.08
C THR A 4 0.72 -15.95 -4.21
N LEU A 5 1.06 -14.80 -4.79
CA LEU A 5 1.11 -13.54 -4.05
C LEU A 5 -0.31 -13.01 -3.82
N ASN A 6 -0.92 -13.57 -2.76
CA ASN A 6 -1.86 -13.00 -1.82
C ASN A 6 -2.44 -11.63 -2.24
N GLY A 7 -3.74 -11.58 -2.57
CA GLY A 7 -4.48 -10.36 -2.90
C GLY A 7 -4.11 -9.11 -2.08
N PRO A 8 -3.88 -9.21 -0.76
CA PRO A 8 -3.44 -8.09 0.07
C PRO A 8 -2.16 -7.39 -0.41
N LEU A 9 -1.19 -8.15 -0.93
CA LEU A 9 0.08 -7.61 -1.40
C LEU A 9 -0.08 -6.76 -2.67
N LYS A 10 -1.00 -7.14 -3.57
CA LYS A 10 -1.34 -6.34 -4.75
C LYS A 10 -1.96 -5.00 -4.35
N ILE A 11 -2.82 -5.00 -3.33
CA ILE A 11 -3.45 -3.79 -2.81
C ILE A 11 -2.39 -2.88 -2.19
N GLY A 12 -1.52 -3.41 -1.33
CA GLY A 12 -0.40 -2.65 -0.76
C GLY A 12 0.50 -2.02 -1.82
N LEU A 13 0.89 -2.79 -2.85
CA LEU A 13 1.74 -2.27 -3.92
C LEU A 13 1.07 -1.16 -4.74
N GLY A 14 -0.24 -1.26 -5.00
CA GLY A 14 -0.99 -0.22 -5.69
C GLY A 14 -1.01 1.11 -4.94
N PHE A 15 -1.28 1.06 -3.63
CA PHE A 15 -1.26 2.26 -2.78
C PHE A 15 0.15 2.82 -2.58
N ALA A 16 1.18 1.98 -2.52
CA ALA A 16 2.56 2.43 -2.48
C ALA A 16 2.92 3.27 -3.72
N LEU A 17 2.56 2.79 -4.92
CA LEU A 17 2.78 3.49 -6.18
C LEU A 17 2.00 4.80 -6.27
N ALA A 18 0.75 4.81 -5.78
CA ALA A 18 -0.05 6.03 -5.71
C ALA A 18 0.60 7.07 -4.77
N GLY A 19 1.05 6.63 -3.58
CA GLY A 19 1.77 7.48 -2.62
C GLY A 19 3.04 8.10 -3.19
N ILE A 20 3.85 7.29 -3.89
CA ILE A 20 5.05 7.77 -4.60
C ILE A 20 4.68 8.82 -5.65
N THR A 21 3.68 8.53 -6.49
CA THR A 21 3.25 9.44 -7.56
C THR A 21 2.77 10.77 -7.00
N LEU A 22 1.95 10.75 -5.94
CA LEU A 22 1.47 11.95 -5.26
C LEU A 22 2.61 12.76 -4.63
N THR A 23 3.61 12.10 -4.03
CA THR A 23 4.78 12.78 -3.47
C THR A 23 5.61 13.47 -4.54
N VAL A 24 5.84 12.79 -5.68
CA VAL A 24 6.54 13.39 -6.82
C VAL A 24 5.79 14.63 -7.31
N ILE A 25 4.47 14.52 -7.51
CA ILE A 25 3.62 15.66 -7.93
C ILE A 25 3.69 16.80 -6.90
N GLY A 26 3.64 16.50 -5.60
CA GLY A 26 3.72 17.49 -4.53
C GLY A 26 5.03 18.28 -4.55
N ILE A 27 6.16 17.59 -4.75
CA ILE A 27 7.48 18.23 -4.83
C ILE A 27 7.59 19.13 -6.06
N PHE A 28 7.06 18.70 -7.21
CA PHE A 28 7.05 19.55 -8.42
C PHE A 28 6.12 20.75 -8.32
N ARG A 29 5.06 20.66 -7.49
CA ARG A 29 4.09 21.74 -7.31
C ARG A 29 4.54 22.80 -6.31
N ASP A 30 5.56 22.51 -5.50
CA ASP A 30 6.06 23.44 -4.48
C ASP A 30 7.35 24.15 -4.94
N PRO A 31 7.28 25.43 -5.36
CA PRO A 31 8.44 26.18 -5.84
C PRO A 31 9.46 26.54 -4.73
N GLY A 32 9.12 26.33 -3.45
CA GLY A 32 10.01 26.63 -2.31
C GLY A 32 10.95 25.48 -1.92
N THR A 33 10.75 24.29 -2.48
CA THR A 33 11.49 23.10 -2.06
C THR A 33 12.73 22.91 -2.93
N PRO A 34 13.95 22.83 -2.37
CA PRO A 34 15.12 22.44 -3.15
C PRO A 34 14.90 21.04 -3.73
N ILE A 35 14.68 20.95 -5.04
CA ILE A 35 14.48 19.69 -5.75
C ILE A 35 15.82 18.96 -5.83
N THR A 36 16.18 18.27 -4.76
CA THR A 36 17.33 17.37 -4.74
C THR A 36 16.85 15.94 -4.97
N ALA A 37 17.66 15.14 -5.66
CA ALA A 37 17.38 13.72 -5.86
C ALA A 37 17.17 12.99 -4.53
N TRP A 38 17.84 13.42 -3.47
CA TRP A 38 17.68 12.89 -2.11
C TRP A 38 16.28 13.15 -1.54
N SER A 39 15.76 14.37 -1.63
CA SER A 39 14.41 14.71 -1.15
C SER A 39 13.33 13.92 -1.88
N LEU A 40 13.48 13.73 -3.19
CA LEU A 40 12.57 12.92 -4.01
C LEU A 40 12.61 11.44 -3.59
N ILE A 41 13.80 10.87 -3.44
CA ILE A 41 13.97 9.47 -3.04
C ILE A 41 13.39 9.24 -1.65
N VAL A 42 13.80 10.02 -0.66
CA VAL A 42 13.38 9.85 0.74
C VAL A 42 11.89 10.10 0.90
N GLY A 43 11.36 11.19 0.31
CA GLY A 43 9.93 11.50 0.39
C GLY A 43 9.08 10.39 -0.26
N SER A 44 9.49 9.91 -1.43
CA SER A 44 8.78 8.84 -2.14
C SER A 44 8.87 7.51 -1.40
N LEU A 45 10.02 7.18 -0.82
CA LEU A 45 10.21 5.97 -0.01
C LEU A 45 9.32 5.98 1.22
N ILE A 46 9.31 7.08 1.99
CA ILE A 46 8.49 7.19 3.20
C ILE A 46 7.01 7.13 2.82
N SER A 47 6.58 7.95 1.87
CA SER A 47 5.18 7.96 1.43
C SER A 47 4.72 6.60 0.89
N GLY A 48 5.48 6.02 -0.03
CA GLY A 48 5.17 4.72 -0.63
C GLY A 48 5.17 3.59 0.39
N ALA A 49 6.16 3.55 1.28
CA ALA A 49 6.23 2.52 2.33
C ALA A 49 5.08 2.67 3.33
N THR A 50 4.76 3.89 3.77
CA THR A 50 3.66 4.13 4.71
C THR A 50 2.31 3.74 4.10
N TRP A 51 1.96 4.25 2.92
CA TRP A 51 0.69 3.93 2.28
C TRP A 51 0.59 2.47 1.85
N GLY A 52 1.70 1.89 1.38
CA GLY A 52 1.75 0.48 0.99
C GLY A 52 1.56 -0.48 2.17
N LEU A 53 2.25 -0.23 3.29
CA LEU A 53 2.14 -1.05 4.49
C LEU A 53 0.75 -0.96 5.13
N ILE A 54 0.20 0.26 5.23
CA ILE A 54 -1.15 0.45 5.78
C ILE A 54 -2.18 -0.29 4.95
N SER A 55 -2.18 -0.11 3.62
CA SER A 55 -3.16 -0.76 2.74
C SER A 55 -2.98 -2.28 2.68
N TRP A 56 -1.74 -2.78 2.74
CA TRP A 56 -1.47 -4.21 2.86
C TRP A 56 -2.02 -4.80 4.16
N ALA A 57 -1.82 -4.12 5.29
CA ALA A 57 -2.32 -4.56 6.60
C ALA A 57 -3.85 -4.59 6.63
N ILE A 58 -4.51 -3.55 6.10
CA ILE A 58 -5.98 -3.49 6.01
C ILE A 58 -6.50 -4.63 5.14
N ALA A 59 -5.92 -4.83 3.96
CA ALA A 59 -6.36 -5.90 3.06
C ALA A 59 -6.12 -7.30 3.67
N THR A 60 -5.04 -7.47 4.43
CA THR A 60 -4.77 -8.72 5.16
C THR A 60 -5.84 -8.94 6.23
N ALA A 61 -6.18 -7.92 7.01
CA ALA A 61 -7.23 -8.00 8.02
C ALA A 61 -8.60 -8.33 7.40
N ALA A 62 -8.93 -7.70 6.25
CA ALA A 62 -10.17 -7.99 5.53
C ALA A 62 -10.24 -9.46 5.09
N VAL A 63 -9.17 -9.99 4.49
CA VAL A 63 -9.10 -11.40 4.07
C VAL A 63 -9.18 -12.35 5.27
N THR A 64 -8.56 -12.01 6.41
CA THR A 64 -8.70 -12.80 7.64
C THR A 64 -10.17 -12.86 8.08
N VAL A 65 -10.87 -11.72 8.11
CA VAL A 65 -12.29 -11.67 8.49
C VAL A 65 -13.17 -12.46 7.51
N GLU A 66 -12.94 -12.34 6.21
CA GLU A 66 -13.70 -13.09 5.20
C GLU A 66 -13.55 -14.61 5.38
N ASN A 67 -12.35 -15.08 5.69
CA ASN A 67 -12.10 -16.50 5.96
C ASN A 67 -12.74 -16.98 7.26
N ASP A 68 -12.70 -16.16 8.32
CA ASP A 68 -13.29 -16.49 9.62
C ASP A 68 -14.83 -16.61 9.51
N VAL A 69 -15.46 -15.71 8.74
CA VAL A 69 -16.91 -15.76 8.46
C VAL A 69 -17.27 -17.01 7.66
N ALA A 70 -16.54 -17.28 6.57
CA ALA A 70 -16.80 -18.46 5.72
C ALA A 70 -16.64 -19.78 6.48
N ALA A 71 -15.68 -19.87 7.40
CA ALA A 71 -15.50 -21.04 8.26
C ALA A 71 -16.67 -21.22 9.24
N GLY A 72 -17.16 -20.13 9.84
CA GLY A 72 -18.31 -20.16 10.75
C GLY A 72 -19.63 -20.57 10.09
N GLU A 73 -19.83 -20.20 8.81
CA GLU A 73 -21.00 -20.63 8.03
C GLU A 73 -20.98 -22.14 7.76
N SER A 74 -19.81 -22.74 7.51
CA SER A 74 -19.69 -24.18 7.20
C SER A 74 -19.86 -25.13 8.39
N GLU A 75 -19.71 -24.65 9.63
CA GLU A 75 -19.95 -25.43 10.86
C GLU A 75 -21.42 -25.36 11.32
N SER A 76 -22.23 -24.49 10.70
CA SER A 76 -23.62 -24.20 11.08
C SER A 76 -24.67 -24.96 10.24
N ASP A 77 -24.24 -25.74 9.24
CA ASP A 77 -25.05 -26.59 8.34
C ASP A 77 -24.82 -28.08 8.63
#